data_AF-A0A6L5QR53-F1
#
_entry.id   AF-A0A6L5QR53-F1
#
_cell.length_a   1.000
_cell.length_b   1.000
_cell.length_c   1.000
_cell.angle_alpha   90.00
_cell.angle_beta   90.00
_cell.angle_gamma   90.00
#
_symmetry.space_group_name_H-M   'P 1'
#
loop_
_entity.id
_entity.type
_entity.pdbx_description
1 polymer ?
#
loop_
_entity_poly.entity_id
_entity_poly.type
_entity_poly.pdbx_seq_one_letter_code
_entity_poly.pdbx_strand_id
1 'polypeptide(L)'
;MNKTITFLMLTLSLVLSAQSLVAKPAKNIIDDKVIVPIGEKSILSISQRSIKAMPESKNRVKISLGDITAGQVMTSIYSVQKDSDGISKHNTLMHQTSLRRGDKRVIEFQGNHYQIHLKDLHNALLGNDKAIFVVQKVVIKPASKKSDRA
;
A
#
# COMPACT_ATOMS: atom_id res chain seq x y z
N MET A 1 -38.89 42.46 52.32
CA MET A 1 -39.27 41.42 51.33
C MET A 1 -38.01 41.04 50.57
N ASN A 2 -37.38 39.92 50.96
CA ASN A 2 -36.11 39.50 50.39
C ASN A 2 -36.36 38.55 49.21
N LYS A 3 -35.81 38.87 48.04
CA LYS A 3 -35.86 37.99 46.86
C LYS A 3 -34.49 37.36 46.64
N THR A 4 -34.40 36.06 46.91
CA THR A 4 -33.21 35.23 46.70
C THR A 4 -33.15 34.83 45.23
N ILE A 5 -32.05 35.17 44.55
CA ILE A 5 -31.77 34.78 43.16
C ILE A 5 -30.88 33.54 43.21
N THR A 6 -31.43 32.38 42.81
CA THR A 6 -30.70 31.11 42.74
C THR A 6 -30.08 30.97 41.35
N PHE A 7 -28.75 31.11 41.26
CA PHE A 7 -27.97 30.84 40.05
C PHE A 7 -27.65 29.34 39.98
N LEU A 8 -28.22 28.64 39.00
CA LEU A 8 -27.95 27.23 38.73
C LEU A 8 -26.85 27.15 37.64
N MET A 9 -25.61 26.90 38.06
CA MET A 9 -24.47 26.63 37.18
C MET A 9 -24.49 25.14 36.78
N LEU A 10 -24.84 24.87 35.52
CA LEU A 10 -24.83 23.53 34.93
C LEU A 10 -23.48 23.31 34.21
N THR A 11 -22.54 22.62 34.86
CA THR A 11 -21.23 22.28 34.29
C THR A 11 -21.33 21.00 33.46
N LEU A 12 -21.20 21.14 32.13
CA LEU A 12 -21.19 20.05 31.17
C LEU A 12 -19.74 19.52 31.00
N SER A 13 -19.41 18.41 31.63
CA SER A 13 -18.10 17.75 31.52
C SER A 13 -18.13 16.72 30.38
N LEU A 14 -17.64 17.10 29.20
CA LEU A 14 -17.47 16.20 28.06
C LEU A 14 -16.16 15.41 28.20
N VAL A 15 -16.23 14.19 28.73
CA VAL A 15 -15.07 13.27 28.82
C VAL A 15 -14.92 12.57 27.47
N LEU A 16 -13.98 13.04 26.65
CA LEU A 16 -13.63 12.43 25.37
C LEU A 16 -12.56 11.36 25.59
N SER A 17 -12.98 10.12 25.82
CA SER A 17 -12.09 8.96 25.97
C SER A 17 -11.47 8.58 24.62
N ALA A 18 -10.27 9.09 24.34
CA ALA A 18 -9.48 8.67 23.18
C ALA A 18 -8.96 7.23 23.38
N GLN A 19 -9.72 6.23 22.92
CA GLN A 19 -9.21 4.86 22.83
C GLN A 19 -8.22 4.78 21.66
N SER A 20 -6.93 4.73 21.97
CA SER A 20 -5.89 4.41 21.00
C SER A 20 -6.06 2.97 20.53
N LEU A 21 -6.60 2.78 19.33
CA LEU A 21 -6.59 1.52 18.60
C LEU A 21 -5.14 1.13 18.28
N VAL A 22 -4.55 0.29 19.11
CA VAL A 22 -3.28 -0.40 18.82
C VAL A 22 -3.55 -1.34 17.64
N ALA A 23 -3.22 -0.87 16.43
CA ALA A 23 -3.32 -1.67 15.23
C ALA A 23 -2.37 -2.87 15.34
N LYS A 24 -2.92 -4.08 15.49
CA LYS A 24 -2.15 -5.33 15.38
C LYS A 24 -1.47 -5.35 14.01
N PRO A 25 -0.18 -5.74 13.91
CA PRO A 25 0.52 -5.79 12.64
C PRO A 25 -0.25 -6.72 11.70
N ALA A 26 -0.65 -6.20 10.53
CA ALA A 26 -1.37 -6.95 9.51
C ALA A 26 -0.59 -8.23 9.17
N LYS A 27 -1.16 -9.38 9.55
CA LYS A 27 -0.60 -10.70 9.27
C LYS A 27 -0.53 -10.83 7.75
N ASN A 28 0.67 -11.10 7.23
CA ASN A 28 0.97 -11.17 5.79
C ASN A 28 0.46 -12.49 5.18
N ILE A 29 -0.85 -12.74 5.33
CA ILE A 29 -1.56 -13.94 4.89
C ILE A 29 -2.54 -13.48 3.82
N ILE A 30 -2.31 -13.92 2.59
CA ILE A 30 -3.30 -13.83 1.51
C ILE A 30 -3.82 -15.26 1.32
N ASP A 31 -5.11 -15.49 1.55
CA ASP A 31 -5.80 -16.75 1.26
C ASP A 31 -5.08 -18.01 1.77
N ASP A 32 -4.76 -18.06 3.07
CA ASP A 32 -4.00 -19.16 3.69
C ASP A 32 -2.63 -19.44 3.06
N LYS A 33 -2.01 -18.44 2.44
CA LYS A 33 -0.64 -18.54 1.92
C LYS A 33 0.30 -17.65 2.71
N VAL A 34 1.49 -18.18 2.97
CA VAL A 34 2.59 -17.49 3.62
C VAL A 34 3.46 -16.85 2.55
N ILE A 35 3.60 -15.53 2.60
CA ILE A 35 4.50 -14.78 1.73
C ILE A 35 5.88 -14.73 2.38
N VAL A 36 6.85 -15.41 1.77
CA VAL A 36 8.24 -15.47 2.24
C VAL A 36 9.11 -14.60 1.34
N PRO A 37 9.73 -13.51 1.85
CA PRO A 37 10.64 -12.71 1.05
C PRO A 37 11.89 -13.50 0.65
N ILE A 38 12.28 -13.37 -0.62
CA ILE A 38 13.52 -13.93 -1.16
C ILE A 38 14.30 -12.83 -1.87
N GLY A 39 15.57 -12.66 -1.53
CA GLY A 39 16.43 -11.62 -2.10
C GLY A 39 16.26 -10.24 -1.48
N GLU A 40 16.97 -9.28 -2.09
CA GLU A 40 17.13 -7.93 -1.56
C GLU A 40 15.88 -7.05 -1.76
N LYS A 41 15.80 -6.01 -0.95
CA LYS A 41 14.74 -5.00 -1.05
C LYS A 41 15.22 -3.89 -1.95
N SER A 42 14.45 -3.59 -2.99
CA SER A 42 14.67 -2.41 -3.81
C SER A 42 13.73 -1.28 -3.39
N ILE A 43 14.26 -0.07 -3.24
CA ILE A 43 13.47 1.12 -2.91
C ILE A 43 13.21 1.92 -4.18
N LEU A 44 11.94 2.29 -4.39
CA LEU A 44 11.51 3.04 -5.55
C LEU A 44 10.74 4.29 -5.11
N SER A 45 11.33 5.47 -5.34
CA SER A 45 10.65 6.75 -5.20
C SER A 45 10.03 7.16 -6.54
N ILE A 46 8.72 7.42 -6.55
CA ILE A 46 7.96 7.82 -7.75
C ILE A 46 7.15 9.08 -7.41
N SER A 47 7.24 10.10 -8.26
CA SER A 47 6.46 11.33 -8.11
C SER A 47 4.99 11.08 -8.51
N GLN A 48 4.08 11.90 -7.98
CA GLN A 48 2.68 11.92 -8.43
C GLN A 48 2.58 12.10 -9.96
N ARG A 49 1.56 11.49 -10.57
CA ARG A 49 1.30 11.55 -12.02
C ARG A 49 2.50 11.11 -12.87
N SER A 50 3.32 10.20 -12.36
CA SER A 50 4.50 9.72 -13.05
C SER A 50 4.56 8.19 -13.10
N ILE A 51 5.41 7.70 -13.99
CA ILE A 51 5.62 6.28 -14.24
C ILE A 51 7.09 5.98 -13.99
N LYS A 52 7.37 4.90 -13.28
CA LYS A 52 8.74 4.44 -13.05
C LYS A 52 8.89 2.96 -13.32
N ALA A 53 10.06 2.58 -13.82
CA ALA A 53 10.40 1.18 -14.00
C ALA A 53 10.57 0.48 -12.65
N MET A 54 10.00 -0.71 -12.53
CA MET A 54 10.27 -1.58 -11.40
C MET A 54 11.75 -2.04 -11.46
N PRO A 55 12.50 -1.97 -10.36
CA PRO A 55 13.84 -2.53 -10.26
C PRO A 55 13.87 -3.99 -10.69
N GLU A 56 15.02 -4.45 -11.21
CA GLU A 56 15.26 -5.83 -11.68
C GLU A 56 14.40 -6.29 -12.88
N SER A 57 13.37 -5.54 -13.27
CA SER A 57 12.49 -5.89 -14.41
C SER A 57 13.09 -5.62 -15.79
N LYS A 58 14.30 -5.04 -15.87
CA LYS A 58 14.93 -4.57 -17.13
C LYS A 58 13.99 -3.66 -17.94
N ASN A 59 13.34 -2.70 -17.27
CA ASN A 59 12.33 -1.80 -17.84
C ASN A 59 11.04 -2.47 -18.36
N ARG A 60 10.85 -3.77 -18.14
CA ARG A 60 9.66 -4.51 -18.61
C ARG A 60 8.47 -4.42 -17.69
N VAL A 61 8.62 -3.95 -16.44
CA VAL A 61 7.51 -3.67 -15.54
C VAL A 61 7.54 -2.21 -15.15
N LYS A 62 6.39 -1.54 -15.22
CA LYS A 62 6.22 -0.12 -14.90
C LYS A 62 5.16 0.03 -13.82
N ILE A 63 5.44 0.90 -12.84
CA ILE A 63 4.51 1.32 -11.81
C ILE A 63 4.08 2.75 -12.16
N SER A 64 2.78 2.95 -12.33
CA SER A 64 2.18 4.24 -12.63
C SER A 64 1.45 4.77 -11.41
N LEU A 65 1.65 6.06 -11.10
CA LEU A 65 0.92 6.77 -10.07
C LEU A 65 -0.01 7.80 -10.69
N GLY A 66 -1.25 7.81 -10.22
CA GLY A 66 -2.18 8.92 -10.39
C GLY A 66 -1.98 9.95 -9.28
N ASP A 67 -3.09 10.54 -8.84
CA ASP A 67 -3.10 11.57 -7.81
C ASP A 67 -2.84 11.02 -6.41
N ILE A 68 -2.12 11.81 -5.61
CA ILE A 68 -1.97 11.60 -4.17
C ILE A 68 -2.96 12.50 -3.45
N THR A 69 -3.98 11.91 -2.83
CA THR A 69 -5.05 12.63 -2.15
C THR A 69 -5.41 11.93 -0.85
N ALA A 70 -5.64 12.71 0.21
CA ALA A 70 -6.09 12.22 1.52
C ALA A 70 -5.29 11.02 2.08
N GLY A 71 -3.96 11.03 1.90
CA GLY A 71 -3.08 9.94 2.38
C GLY A 71 -3.18 8.64 1.57
N GLN A 72 -3.69 8.70 0.33
CA GLN A 72 -3.79 7.58 -0.60
C GLN A 72 -3.17 7.95 -1.96
N VAL A 73 -2.86 6.95 -2.77
CA VAL A 73 -2.41 7.12 -4.16
C VAL A 73 -3.07 6.10 -5.08
N MET A 74 -3.56 6.54 -6.23
CA MET A 74 -4.00 5.60 -7.28
C MET A 74 -2.78 5.00 -7.96
N THR A 75 -2.66 3.68 -7.93
CA THR A 75 -1.50 2.96 -8.48
C THR A 75 -1.95 1.90 -9.46
N SER A 76 -1.29 1.80 -10.61
CA SER A 76 -1.42 0.66 -11.53
C SER A 76 -0.06 0.10 -11.89
N ILE A 77 -0.02 -1.18 -12.24
CA ILE A 77 1.22 -1.85 -12.63
C ILE A 77 0.97 -2.62 -13.91
N TYR A 78 1.85 -2.45 -14.88
CA TYR A 78 1.77 -3.13 -16.16
C TYR A 78 3.14 -3.56 -16.65
N SER A 79 3.17 -4.63 -17.43
CA SER A 79 4.36 -5.03 -18.17
C SER A 79 4.35 -4.46 -19.58
N VAL A 80 5.53 -4.08 -20.07
CA VAL A 80 5.78 -3.63 -21.44
C VAL A 80 6.55 -4.71 -22.17
N GLN A 81 5.99 -5.19 -23.27
CA GLN A 81 6.61 -6.17 -24.17
C GLN A 81 6.55 -5.63 -25.59
N LYS A 82 7.60 -5.82 -26.37
CA LYS A 82 7.55 -5.54 -27.81
C LYS A 82 7.06 -6.80 -28.53
N ASP A 83 6.13 -6.64 -29.46
CA ASP A 83 5.78 -7.74 -30.37
C ASP A 83 6.81 -7.86 -31.51
N SER A 84 6.55 -8.81 -32.42
CA SER A 84 7.38 -9.07 -33.61
C SER A 84 7.56 -7.84 -34.49
N ASP A 85 6.58 -6.94 -34.49
CA ASP A 85 6.55 -5.73 -35.33
C ASP A 85 7.16 -4.52 -34.60
N GLY A 86 7.69 -4.73 -33.39
CA GLY A 86 8.32 -3.70 -32.57
C GLY A 86 7.34 -2.79 -31.82
N ILE A 87 6.04 -3.06 -31.88
CA ILE A 87 4.99 -2.31 -31.21
C ILE A 87 4.98 -2.69 -29.73
N SER A 88 4.90 -1.68 -28.84
CA SER A 88 4.85 -1.90 -27.40
C SER A 88 3.45 -2.30 -26.97
N LYS A 89 3.29 -3.56 -26.52
CA LYS A 89 2.08 -4.09 -25.88
C LYS A 89 2.19 -3.96 -24.36
N HIS A 90 1.10 -3.52 -23.76
CA HIS A 90 0.97 -3.32 -22.33
C HIS A 90 0.06 -4.42 -21.77
N ASN A 91 0.54 -5.18 -20.80
CA ASN A 91 -0.27 -6.17 -20.09
C ASN A 91 -0.43 -5.73 -18.62
N THR A 92 -1.66 -5.61 -18.15
CA THR A 92 -1.97 -5.16 -16.79
C THR A 92 -1.64 -6.27 -15.79
N LEU A 93 -0.75 -5.98 -14.84
CA LEU A 93 -0.40 -6.87 -13.72
C LEU A 93 -1.18 -6.52 -12.45
N MET A 94 -1.53 -5.24 -12.30
CA MET A 94 -2.40 -4.74 -11.24
C MET A 94 -3.23 -3.60 -11.81
N HIS A 95 -4.55 -3.77 -11.82
CA HIS A 95 -5.48 -2.71 -12.18
C HIS A 95 -5.32 -1.51 -11.23
N GLN A 96 -5.79 -0.36 -11.69
CA GLN A 96 -5.75 0.88 -10.91
C GLN A 96 -6.41 0.68 -9.54
N THR A 97 -5.60 0.77 -8.50
CA THR A 97 -5.97 0.48 -7.11
C THR A 97 -5.55 1.63 -6.21
N SER A 98 -6.41 2.05 -5.29
CA SER A 98 -6.05 3.03 -4.26
C SER A 98 -5.23 2.36 -3.18
N LEU A 99 -4.02 2.86 -2.93
CA LEU A 99 -3.10 2.35 -1.90
C LEU A 99 -2.86 3.39 -0.81
N ARG A 100 -2.80 2.94 0.43
CA ARG A 100 -2.42 3.68 1.65
C ARG A 100 -1.02 3.28 2.12
N ARG A 101 -0.40 4.12 2.93
CA ARG A 101 0.86 3.77 3.63
C ARG A 101 0.68 2.44 4.38
N GLY A 102 1.61 1.50 4.18
CA GLY A 102 1.59 0.16 4.76
C GLY A 102 0.97 -0.90 3.85
N ASP A 103 0.24 -0.50 2.81
CA ASP A 103 -0.41 -1.46 1.91
C ASP A 103 0.61 -2.29 1.15
N LYS A 104 0.29 -3.58 1.02
CA LYS A 104 1.08 -4.55 0.27
C LYS A 104 0.24 -5.15 -0.83
N ARG A 105 0.85 -5.35 -1.99
CA ARG A 105 0.28 -6.06 -3.13
C ARG A 105 1.31 -7.05 -3.64
N VAL A 106 0.84 -8.22 -4.07
CA VAL A 106 1.68 -9.20 -4.73
C VAL A 106 1.28 -9.22 -6.20
N ILE A 107 2.27 -9.14 -7.08
CA ILE A 107 2.09 -9.31 -8.52
C ILE A 107 2.91 -10.52 -8.98
N GLU A 108 2.46 -11.16 -10.05
CA GLU A 108 3.22 -12.19 -10.74
C GLU A 108 3.77 -11.63 -12.06
N PHE A 109 5.05 -11.86 -12.33
CA PHE A 109 5.67 -11.53 -13.59
C PHE A 109 6.75 -12.55 -13.95
N GLN A 110 6.61 -13.19 -15.11
CA GLN A 110 7.54 -14.22 -15.60
C GLN A 110 7.77 -15.35 -14.57
N GLY A 111 6.71 -15.87 -13.97
CA GLY A 111 6.75 -16.93 -12.96
C GLY A 111 7.36 -16.54 -11.61
N ASN A 112 7.72 -15.26 -11.44
CA ASN A 112 8.23 -14.72 -10.18
C ASN A 112 7.15 -13.88 -9.50
N HIS A 113 7.09 -13.97 -8.18
CA HIS A 113 6.20 -13.14 -7.38
C HIS A 113 6.99 -11.97 -6.78
N TYR A 114 6.40 -10.78 -6.83
CA TYR A 114 6.96 -9.58 -6.25
C TYR A 114 5.95 -8.98 -5.28
N GLN A 115 6.37 -8.74 -4.05
CA GLN A 115 5.62 -7.94 -3.09
C GLN A 115 6.02 -6.48 -3.25
N ILE A 116 5.02 -5.65 -3.54
CA ILE A 116 5.13 -4.21 -3.63
C ILE A 116 4.46 -3.63 -2.40
N HIS A 117 5.25 -2.94 -1.59
CA HIS A 117 4.83 -2.34 -0.34
C HIS A 117 4.91 -0.83 -0.48
N LEU A 118 3.78 -0.13 -0.30
CA LEU A 118 3.75 1.31 -0.20
C LEU A 118 4.26 1.73 1.19
N LYS A 119 5.57 1.93 1.31
CA LYS A 119 6.23 2.22 2.59
C LYS A 119 5.86 3.62 3.09
N ASP A 120 5.81 4.60 2.19
CA ASP A 120 5.54 5.98 2.56
C ASP A 120 4.85 6.77 1.44
N LEU A 121 4.08 7.77 1.85
CA LEU A 121 3.47 8.79 0.99
C LEU A 121 3.86 10.16 1.54
N HIS A 122 4.51 10.95 0.71
CA HIS A 122 4.84 12.33 1.01
C HIS A 122 3.87 13.20 0.23
N ASN A 123 3.02 13.92 0.96
CA ASN A 123 2.16 14.95 0.40
C ASN A 123 2.74 16.29 0.84
N ALA A 124 3.33 17.01 -0.11
CA ALA A 124 3.84 18.34 0.05
C ALA A 124 2.82 19.32 -0.54
N LEU A 125 2.51 20.40 0.19
CA LEU A 125 1.61 21.46 -0.27
C LEU A 125 2.03 22.10 -1.61
N LEU A 126 3.29 21.92 -2.02
CA LEU A 126 3.86 22.48 -3.24
C LEU A 126 4.46 21.37 -4.11
N GLY A 127 3.61 20.62 -4.81
CA GLY A 127 3.92 19.89 -6.05
C GLY A 127 4.99 18.80 -6.00
N ASN A 128 5.50 18.45 -4.82
CA ASN A 128 6.56 17.46 -4.62
C ASN A 128 6.03 16.14 -4.07
N ASP A 129 4.77 15.84 -4.39
CA ASP A 129 4.07 14.65 -3.94
C ASP A 129 4.74 13.42 -4.52
N LYS A 130 5.08 12.47 -3.64
CA LYS A 130 5.76 11.24 -4.04
C LYS A 130 5.38 10.07 -3.16
N ALA A 131 5.41 8.89 -3.76
CA ALA A 131 5.27 7.62 -3.07
C ALA A 131 6.60 6.88 -3.03
N ILE A 132 6.88 6.26 -1.87
CA ILE A 132 8.05 5.42 -1.67
C ILE A 132 7.58 3.97 -1.59
N PHE A 133 7.93 3.19 -2.60
CA PHE A 133 7.67 1.76 -2.65
C PHE A 133 8.91 0.96 -2.23
N VAL A 134 8.67 -0.15 -1.57
CA VAL A 134 9.63 -1.23 -1.42
C VAL A 134 9.16 -2.39 -2.27
N VAL A 135 10.01 -2.80 -3.21
CA VAL A 135 9.79 -3.96 -4.06
C VAL A 135 10.70 -5.07 -3.58
N GLN A 136 10.14 -6.25 -3.35
CA GLN A 136 10.90 -7.42 -2.94
C GLN A 136 10.35 -8.66 -3.63
N LYS A 137 11.23 -9.50 -4.14
CA LYS A 137 10.83 -10.81 -4.66
C LYS A 137 10.37 -11.70 -3.51
N VAL A 138 9.34 -12.50 -3.74
CA VAL A 138 8.73 -13.36 -2.71
C VAL A 138 8.44 -14.74 -3.27
N VAL A 139 8.32 -15.72 -2.38
CA VAL A 139 7.75 -17.04 -2.65
C VAL A 139 6.44 -17.15 -1.87
N ILE A 140 5.42 -17.64 -2.55
CA ILE A 140 4.13 -17.93 -1.93
C ILE A 140 4.12 -19.40 -1.55
N LYS A 141 4.11 -19.71 -0.25
CA LYS A 141 4.02 -21.08 0.28
C LYS A 141 2.61 -21.36 0.80
N PRO A 142 2.08 -22.58 0.65
CA PRO A 142 0.84 -22.95 1.35
C PRO A 142 1.03 -22.82 2.86
N ALA A 143 0.05 -22.28 3.58
CA ALA A 143 0.07 -22.36 5.03
C ALA A 143 0.09 -23.84 5.41
N SER A 144 1.08 -24.21 6.22
CA SER A 144 1.13 -25.51 6.87
C SER A 144 -0.17 -25.68 7.66
N LYS A 145 -1.14 -26.44 7.13
CA LYS A 145 -2.24 -26.96 7.94
C LYS A 145 -1.58 -27.73 9.07
N LYS A 146 -1.68 -27.24 10.30
CA LYS A 146 -1.39 -28.09 11.46
C LYS A 146 -2.29 -29.30 11.26
N SER A 147 -1.68 -30.45 10.99
CA SER A 147 -2.35 -31.73 11.10
C SER A 147 -2.79 -31.81 12.56
N ASP A 148 -4.07 -31.54 12.79
CA ASP A 148 -4.71 -31.93 14.03
C ASP A 148 -4.58 -33.44 14.08
N ARG A 149 -3.60 -33.91 14.85
CA ARG A 149 -3.47 -35.32 15.18
C ARG A 149 -4.70 -35.68 15.98
N ALA A 150 -5.55 -36.50 15.35
CA ALA A 150 -6.62 -37.24 16.01
C ALA A 150 -6.05 -38.13 17.12
#